data_AF-A0A106BZL7-F1
#
_entry.id   AF-A0A106BZL7-F1
#
_cell.length_a   1.000
_cell.length_b   1.000
_cell.length_c   1.000
_cell.angle_alpha   90.00
_cell.angle_beta   90.00
_cell.angle_gamma   90.00
#
_symmetry.space_group_name_H-M   'P 1'
#
loop_
_entity.id
_entity.type
_entity.pdbx_description
1 polymer ?
#
loop_
_entity_poly.entity_id
_entity_poly.type
_entity_poly.pdbx_seq_one_letter_code
_entity_poly.pdbx_strand_id
1 'polypeptide(L)'
;MSRLSSGLLIAVVMFSTAFMGCGTSTAGNDSAVPALITSPNSASVDELQAAIASLLNTDHVMIAQSAFTDTSVLSIEPAMHKDTHGRLLMGRSTVMPESVQLLIQGDTCLLEHAKSGQRKILQITTCRAE
;
A
#
# COMPACT_ATOMS: atom_id res chain seq x y z
N MET A 1 62.43 -13.66 53.66
CA MET A 1 61.84 -14.17 52.41
C MET A 1 61.26 -12.97 51.70
N SER A 2 61.98 -12.48 50.68
CA SER A 2 61.85 -11.13 50.16
C SER A 2 61.50 -11.21 48.67
N ARG A 3 60.57 -10.33 48.24
CA ARG A 3 60.49 -9.70 46.90
C ARG A 3 60.05 -10.62 45.75
N LEU A 4 59.50 -10.18 44.63
CA LEU A 4 58.69 -9.03 44.18
C LEU A 4 58.46 -9.35 42.68
N SER A 5 57.26 -9.03 42.17
CA SER A 5 56.94 -8.63 40.77
C SER A 5 57.64 -9.28 39.56
N SER A 6 56.84 -9.83 38.64
CA SER A 6 56.82 -9.55 37.18
C SER A 6 55.85 -10.58 36.58
N GLY A 7 54.67 -10.22 36.08
CA GLY A 7 54.47 -9.29 34.98
C GLY A 7 54.29 -10.10 33.70
N LEU A 8 53.04 -10.40 33.32
CA LEU A 8 52.70 -10.62 31.91
C LEU A 8 51.22 -10.34 31.66
N LEU A 9 50.99 -9.27 30.92
CA LEU A 9 49.73 -8.84 30.33
C LEU A 9 49.23 -9.89 29.33
N ILE A 10 47.98 -10.34 29.46
CA ILE A 10 47.19 -10.80 28.31
C ILE A 10 45.80 -10.20 28.44
N ALA A 11 45.61 -9.06 27.78
CA ALA A 11 44.31 -8.59 27.34
C ALA A 11 43.93 -9.39 26.09
N VAL A 12 42.78 -10.07 26.11
CA VAL A 12 42.07 -10.45 24.87
C VAL A 12 40.61 -10.08 25.04
N VAL A 13 40.26 -9.00 24.36
CA VAL A 13 38.91 -8.54 24.08
C VAL A 13 38.23 -9.60 23.21
N MET A 14 37.15 -10.23 23.69
CA MET A 14 36.29 -11.07 22.84
C MET A 14 34.97 -10.35 22.59
N PHE A 15 35.05 -9.44 21.63
CA PHE A 15 33.94 -8.77 20.98
C PHE A 15 33.32 -9.76 19.98
N SER A 16 32.16 -10.34 20.32
CA SER A 16 31.41 -11.21 19.39
C SER A 16 30.01 -10.62 19.18
N THR A 17 29.95 -9.55 18.38
CA THR A 17 28.72 -9.06 17.77
C THR A 17 28.21 -10.10 16.77
N ALA A 18 27.23 -10.91 17.17
CA ALA A 18 26.42 -11.67 16.25
C ALA A 18 25.37 -10.72 15.63
N PHE A 19 25.76 -9.97 14.59
CA PHE A 19 24.78 -9.40 13.68
C PHE A 19 24.17 -10.57 12.89
N MET A 20 23.08 -11.10 13.42
CA MET A 20 22.22 -12.04 12.71
C MET A 20 21.49 -11.22 11.65
N GLY A 21 22.07 -11.15 10.45
CA GLY A 21 21.44 -10.58 9.28
C GLY A 21 20.17 -11.37 8.98
N CYS A 22 19.01 -10.74 9.15
CA CYS A 22 17.76 -11.31 8.70
C CYS A 22 17.75 -11.24 7.17
N GLY A 23 17.83 -12.40 6.53
CA GLY A 23 17.81 -12.52 5.08
C GLY A 23 16.54 -11.91 4.52
N THR A 24 16.68 -10.93 3.64
CA THR A 24 15.62 -10.50 2.73
C THR A 24 15.28 -11.69 1.82
N SER A 25 14.15 -12.35 2.12
CA SER A 25 13.54 -13.36 1.26
C SER A 25 13.24 -12.73 -0.10
N THR A 26 14.07 -13.01 -1.09
CA THR A 26 13.75 -12.80 -2.51
C THR A 26 12.81 -13.93 -2.91
N ALA A 27 11.51 -13.75 -2.62
CA ALA A 27 10.47 -14.57 -3.22
C ALA A 27 10.43 -14.26 -4.72
N GLY A 28 10.51 -15.31 -5.55
CA GLY A 28 10.65 -15.20 -7.00
C GLY A 28 9.56 -14.35 -7.65
N ASN A 29 9.98 -13.27 -8.30
CA ASN A 29 9.55 -12.73 -9.60
C ASN A 29 8.08 -12.89 -10.01
N ASP A 30 7.15 -12.52 -9.14
CA ASP A 30 5.83 -12.03 -9.53
C ASP A 30 5.29 -11.05 -8.47
N SER A 31 6.14 -10.13 -8.05
CA SER A 31 5.77 -9.08 -7.10
C SER A 31 4.87 -8.08 -7.78
N ALA A 32 3.69 -7.81 -7.20
CA ALA A 32 2.82 -6.76 -7.67
C ALA A 32 3.54 -5.40 -7.58
N VAL A 33 3.60 -4.66 -8.69
CA VAL A 33 4.25 -3.34 -8.78
C VAL A 33 3.23 -2.25 -9.14
N PRO A 34 3.47 -0.99 -8.78
CA PRO A 34 2.62 0.13 -9.18
C PRO A 34 2.36 0.19 -10.69
N ALA A 35 1.13 0.50 -11.08
CA ALA A 35 0.71 0.45 -12.46
C ALA A 35 -0.16 1.64 -12.88
N LEU A 36 -0.16 1.93 -14.18
CA LEU A 36 -0.98 2.94 -14.84
C LEU A 36 -1.91 2.31 -15.88
N ILE A 37 -3.13 2.84 -15.99
CA ILE A 37 -4.09 2.42 -17.00
C ILE A 37 -3.62 2.83 -18.40
N THR A 38 -3.71 1.90 -19.35
CA THR A 38 -3.27 2.12 -20.74
C THR A 38 -4.40 2.54 -21.67
N SER A 39 -5.64 2.13 -21.37
CA SER A 39 -6.80 2.37 -22.24
C SER A 39 -8.05 2.70 -21.40
N PRO A 40 -8.15 3.93 -20.86
CA PRO A 40 -9.31 4.34 -20.08
C PRO A 40 -10.56 4.36 -20.96
N ASN A 41 -11.63 3.71 -20.49
CA ASN A 41 -12.93 3.67 -21.15
C ASN A 41 -14.04 3.54 -20.09
N SER A 42 -15.30 3.74 -20.48
CA SER A 42 -16.42 3.72 -19.53
C SER A 42 -16.55 2.39 -18.78
N ALA A 43 -16.34 1.25 -19.44
CA ALA A 43 -16.42 -0.06 -18.79
C ALA A 43 -15.30 -0.28 -17.76
N SER A 44 -14.09 0.21 -18.04
CA SER A 44 -12.99 0.18 -17.08
C SER A 44 -13.28 1.11 -15.89
N VAL A 45 -13.83 2.30 -16.12
CA VAL A 45 -14.23 3.22 -15.04
C VAL A 45 -15.32 2.62 -14.15
N ASP A 46 -16.34 2.00 -14.76
CA ASP A 46 -17.41 1.32 -14.02
C ASP A 46 -16.87 0.15 -13.18
N GLU A 47 -15.96 -0.64 -13.75
CA GLU A 47 -15.28 -1.72 -13.03
C GLU A 47 -14.45 -1.20 -11.84
N LEU A 48 -13.66 -0.16 -12.05
CA LEU A 48 -12.86 0.47 -11.00
C LEU A 48 -13.74 0.98 -9.87
N GLN A 49 -14.84 1.68 -10.19
CA GLN A 49 -15.76 2.17 -9.18
C GLN A 49 -16.39 1.03 -8.37
N ALA A 50 -16.82 -0.04 -9.02
CA ALA A 50 -17.39 -1.21 -8.35
C ALA A 50 -16.34 -1.91 -7.46
N ALA A 51 -15.10 -2.05 -7.95
CA ALA A 51 -14.00 -2.66 -7.21
C ALA A 51 -13.59 -1.81 -5.99
N ILE A 52 -13.46 -0.50 -6.15
CA ILE A 52 -13.14 0.44 -5.05
C ILE A 52 -14.28 0.45 -4.02
N ALA A 53 -15.54 0.55 -4.45
CA ALA A 53 -16.69 0.53 -3.55
C ALA A 53 -16.71 -0.76 -2.71
N SER A 54 -16.41 -1.90 -3.33
CA SER A 54 -16.26 -3.19 -2.64
C SER A 54 -15.08 -3.21 -1.66
N LEU A 55 -13.94 -2.61 -2.00
CA LEU A 55 -12.75 -2.54 -1.12
C LEU A 55 -12.98 -1.64 0.09
N LEU A 56 -13.71 -0.55 -0.10
CA LEU A 56 -14.01 0.43 0.95
C LEU A 56 -15.29 0.11 1.73
N ASN A 57 -16.00 -0.96 1.36
CA ASN A 57 -17.31 -1.34 1.92
C ASN A 57 -18.31 -0.17 1.90
N THR A 58 -18.44 0.47 0.73
CA THR A 58 -19.37 1.59 0.48
C THR A 58 -20.32 1.26 -0.66
N ASP A 59 -21.46 1.94 -0.73
CA ASP A 59 -22.46 1.68 -1.78
C ASP A 59 -21.98 2.07 -3.19
N HIS A 60 -21.25 3.18 -3.29
CA HIS A 60 -20.72 3.69 -4.55
C HIS A 60 -19.57 4.67 -4.30
N VAL A 61 -18.69 4.80 -5.29
CA VAL A 61 -17.62 5.80 -5.35
C VAL A 61 -17.65 6.45 -6.73
N MET A 62 -17.31 7.73 -6.80
CA MET A 62 -17.11 8.47 -8.04
C MET A 62 -15.63 8.73 -8.24
N ILE A 63 -15.11 8.41 -9.42
CA ILE A 63 -13.73 8.67 -9.82
C ILE A 63 -13.71 9.41 -11.16
N ALA A 64 -12.61 10.09 -11.45
CA ALA A 64 -12.41 10.72 -12.75
C ALA A 64 -12.29 9.65 -13.85
N GLN A 65 -12.65 10.00 -15.10
CA GLN A 65 -12.45 9.10 -16.24
C GLN A 65 -10.95 8.81 -16.52
N SER A 66 -10.07 9.72 -16.09
CA SER A 66 -8.62 9.59 -16.13
C SER A 66 -8.04 9.00 -14.84
N ALA A 67 -8.85 8.33 -14.01
CA ALA A 67 -8.36 7.62 -12.84
C ALA A 67 -7.23 6.66 -13.23
N PHE A 68 -6.14 6.70 -12.48
CA PHE A 68 -4.95 5.87 -12.68
C PHE A 68 -4.21 6.00 -14.02
N THR A 69 -4.43 7.06 -14.80
CA THR A 69 -3.68 7.28 -16.06
C THR A 69 -2.31 7.89 -15.83
N ASP A 70 -2.19 8.75 -14.82
CA ASP A 70 -0.98 9.53 -14.53
C ASP A 70 -0.33 9.17 -13.18
N THR A 71 -1.05 8.47 -12.30
CA THR A 71 -0.56 8.04 -10.99
C THR A 71 -1.16 6.69 -10.62
N SER A 72 -0.39 5.82 -9.98
CA SER A 72 -0.86 4.53 -9.49
C SER A 72 -1.70 4.62 -8.21
N VAL A 73 -1.80 5.79 -7.56
CA VAL A 73 -2.49 5.95 -6.27
C VAL A 73 -3.64 6.95 -6.38
N LEU A 74 -4.80 6.60 -5.86
CA LEU A 74 -5.92 7.52 -5.68
C LEU A 74 -6.30 7.64 -4.22
N SER A 75 -6.49 8.89 -3.79
CA SER A 75 -7.10 9.22 -2.51
C SER A 75 -8.60 9.44 -2.73
N ILE A 76 -9.42 8.73 -1.96
CA ILE A 76 -10.87 8.76 -2.00
C ILE A 76 -11.36 9.51 -0.77
N GLU A 77 -12.05 10.62 -1.02
CA GLU A 77 -12.68 11.38 0.05
C GLU A 77 -13.90 10.61 0.61
N PRO A 78 -14.03 10.47 1.94
CA PRO A 78 -15.19 9.84 2.54
C PRO A 78 -16.45 10.68 2.33
N ALA A 79 -17.60 10.01 2.22
CA ALA A 79 -18.88 10.71 2.14
C ALA A 79 -19.11 11.61 3.37
N MET A 80 -19.70 12.78 3.14
CA MET A 80 -20.03 13.70 4.22
C MET A 80 -21.03 13.06 5.19
N HIS A 81 -20.75 13.18 6.49
CA HIS A 81 -21.64 12.67 7.53
C HIS A 81 -22.94 13.47 7.58
N LYS A 82 -24.06 12.75 7.65
CA LYS A 82 -25.39 13.31 7.78
C LYS A 82 -25.97 12.98 9.16
N ASP A 83 -26.80 13.88 9.70
CA ASP A 83 -27.60 13.61 10.88
C ASP A 83 -28.74 12.63 10.58
N THR A 84 -29.50 12.26 11.61
CA THR A 84 -30.67 11.37 11.49
C THR A 84 -31.79 11.93 10.60
N HIS A 85 -31.74 13.21 10.24
CA HIS A 85 -32.68 13.88 9.35
C HIS A 85 -32.09 14.09 7.94
N GLY A 86 -30.94 13.48 7.63
CA GLY A 86 -30.28 13.57 6.34
C GLY A 86 -29.57 14.90 6.07
N ARG A 87 -29.46 15.79 7.08
CA ARG A 87 -28.79 17.08 6.95
C ARG A 87 -27.29 16.89 7.17
N LEU A 88 -26.48 17.59 6.38
CA LEU A 88 -25.04 17.59 6.57
C LEU A 88 -24.70 18.08 7.98
N LEU A 89 -23.87 17.32 8.69
CA LEU A 89 -23.31 17.78 9.95
C LEU A 89 -22.37 18.95 9.65
N MET A 90 -22.74 20.14 10.15
CA MET A 90 -21.94 21.33 9.97
C MET A 90 -20.73 21.27 10.90
N GLY A 91 -19.52 21.26 10.34
CA GLY A 91 -18.27 21.15 11.07
C GLY A 91 -17.09 20.85 10.15
N ARG A 92 -15.88 20.86 10.69
CA ARG A 92 -14.69 20.39 9.96
C ARG A 92 -14.72 18.86 9.94
N SER A 93 -14.62 18.26 8.75
CA SER A 93 -14.33 16.84 8.65
C SER A 93 -12.90 16.59 9.10
N THR A 94 -12.72 15.68 10.07
CA THR A 94 -11.41 15.18 10.50
C THR A 94 -11.20 13.73 10.05
N VAL A 95 -12.08 13.22 9.18
CA VAL A 95 -11.98 11.85 8.67
C VAL A 95 -10.85 11.80 7.67
N MET A 96 -9.92 10.88 7.88
CA MET A 96 -8.81 10.65 6.96
C MET A 96 -9.34 10.04 5.66
N PRO A 97 -8.88 10.52 4.49
CA PRO A 97 -9.28 9.91 3.24
C PRO A 97 -8.74 8.49 3.11
N GLU A 98 -9.49 7.66 2.38
CA GLU A 98 -9.05 6.30 2.07
C GLU A 98 -8.12 6.34 0.86
N SER A 99 -7.18 5.41 0.76
CA SER A 99 -6.23 5.34 -0.35
C SER A 99 -6.28 3.98 -1.01
N VAL A 100 -6.38 3.98 -2.33
CA VAL A 100 -6.35 2.78 -3.16
C VAL A 100 -5.20 2.88 -4.16
N GLN A 101 -4.52 1.76 -4.39
CA GLN A 101 -3.39 1.68 -5.31
C GLN A 101 -3.69 0.68 -6.42
N LEU A 102 -3.41 1.07 -7.65
CA LEU A 102 -3.40 0.19 -8.81
C LEU A 102 -2.02 -0.47 -8.92
N LEU A 103 -2.04 -1.79 -9.02
CA LEU A 103 -0.86 -2.63 -9.16
C LEU A 103 -1.03 -3.54 -10.39
N ILE A 104 0.09 -4.00 -10.92
CA ILE A 104 0.17 -5.05 -11.93
C ILE A 104 0.99 -6.21 -11.37
N GLN A 105 0.47 -7.43 -11.55
CA GLN A 105 1.15 -8.67 -11.22
C GLN A 105 1.01 -9.62 -12.41
N GLY A 106 2.14 -10.01 -13.01
CA GLY A 106 2.16 -10.59 -14.36
C GLY A 106 1.45 -9.69 -15.36
N ASP A 107 0.40 -10.23 -15.99
CA ASP A 107 -0.49 -9.50 -16.91
C ASP A 107 -1.81 -9.06 -16.26
N THR A 108 -1.94 -9.21 -14.94
CA THR A 108 -3.19 -8.96 -14.22
C THR A 108 -3.13 -7.63 -13.47
N CYS A 109 -4.15 -6.80 -13.68
CA CYS A 109 -4.34 -5.55 -12.94
C CYS A 109 -5.13 -5.81 -11.67
N LEU A 110 -4.69 -5.20 -10.57
CA LEU A 110 -5.34 -5.35 -9.27
C LEU A 110 -5.35 -4.03 -8.51
N LEU A 111 -6.43 -3.79 -7.78
CA LEU A 111 -6.53 -2.71 -6.82
C LEU A 111 -6.20 -3.24 -5.43
N GLU A 112 -5.43 -2.47 -4.67
CA GLU A 112 -5.15 -2.73 -3.26
C GLU A 112 -5.66 -1.55 -2.42
N HIS A 113 -6.37 -1.86 -1.34
CA HIS A 113 -6.69 -0.87 -0.33
C HIS A 113 -5.49 -0.68 0.61
N ALA A 114 -4.90 0.52 0.63
CA ALA A 114 -3.63 0.79 1.31
C ALA A 114 -3.66 0.46 2.81
N LYS A 115 -4.81 0.62 3.46
CA LYS A 115 -4.95 0.41 4.90
C LYS A 115 -5.21 -1.05 5.28
N SER A 116 -6.06 -1.76 4.54
CA SER A 116 -6.39 -3.16 4.86
C SER A 116 -5.54 -4.19 4.12
N GLY A 117 -4.82 -3.79 3.07
CA GLY A 117 -4.11 -4.68 2.16
C GLY A 117 -5.02 -5.59 1.34
N GLN A 118 -6.34 -5.38 1.39
CA GLN A 118 -7.29 -6.17 0.60
C GLN A 118 -7.12 -5.86 -0.88
N ARG A 119 -7.17 -6.90 -1.70
CA ARG A 119 -6.96 -6.81 -3.14
C ARG A 119 -8.21 -7.21 -3.91
N LYS A 120 -8.42 -6.54 -5.05
CA LYS A 120 -9.45 -6.89 -6.02
C LYS A 120 -8.83 -6.95 -7.42
N ILE A 121 -9.02 -8.09 -8.08
CA ILE A 121 -8.58 -8.28 -9.47
C ILE A 121 -9.56 -7.55 -10.40
N LEU A 122 -9.00 -6.83 -11.37
CA LEU A 122 -9.73 -6.23 -12.48
C LEU A 122 -9.73 -7.19 -13.68
N GLN A 123 -10.89 -7.41 -14.27
CA GLN A 123 -11.13 -8.34 -15.38
C GLN A 123 -11.10 -7.63 -16.73
N ILE A 124 -11.50 -6.36 -16.78
CA ILE A 124 -11.67 -5.59 -18.02
C ILE A 124 -10.53 -4.60 -18.21
N THR A 125 -10.07 -3.99 -17.11
CA THR A 125 -9.07 -2.93 -17.11
C THR A 125 -7.68 -3.45 -17.46
N THR A 126 -7.03 -2.79 -18.43
CA THR A 126 -5.64 -3.05 -18.80
C THR A 126 -4.71 -1.97 -18.24
N CYS A 127 -3.57 -2.40 -17.73
CA CYS A 127 -2.58 -1.54 -17.10
C CYS A 127 -1.16 -1.97 -17.51
N ARG A 128 -0.19 -1.11 -17.24
CA ARG A 128 1.25 -1.37 -17.38
C ARG A 128 1.96 -0.91 -16.12
N ALA A 129 3.14 -1.45 -15.83
CA ALA A 129 3.99 -0.90 -14.79
C ALA A 129 4.27 0.60 -15.03
N GLU A 130 4.27 1.39 -13.95
CA GLU A 130 4.51 2.84 -13.96
C GLU A 130 5.90 3.22 -14.49
#